data_AF-A0A2M7NK22-F1
#
_entry.id   AF-A0A2M7NK22-F1
#
_cell.length_a   1.000
_cell.length_b   1.000
_cell.length_c   1.000
_cell.angle_alpha   90.00
_cell.angle_beta   90.00
_cell.angle_gamma   90.00
#
_symmetry.space_group_name_H-M   'P 1'
#
loop_
_entity.id
_entity.type
_entity.pdbx_description
1 polymer ?
#
loop_
_entity_poly.entity_id
_entity_poly.type
_entity_poly.pdbx_seq_one_letter_code
_entity_poly.pdbx_strand_id
1 'polypeptide(L)'
;MDSIILLLKHRYIVVSRLAELVYDKNSNATYERLRSRMTERHRFREDEYEKLKVIFEEIQADLEAQVKLLERAIKFPNTKKTTAFLEEFPKNIGHQALQLKAILQDIGGQTEKDYYRMYDHLRERRELTNEHLEALATQLSAFASLIQSSLKTVQKEAKRYQFSAGRGQHSHILDN
;
A
#
# COMPACT_ATOMS: atom_id res chain seq x y z
N MET A 1 11.29 14.51 -1.13
CA MET A 1 10.97 13.06 -1.18
C MET A 1 9.78 12.77 -0.29
N ASP A 2 8.99 13.80 -0.07
CA ASP A 2 8.08 13.93 1.06
C ASP A 2 6.80 13.20 0.68
N SER A 3 6.46 13.19 -0.61
CA SER A 3 5.38 12.38 -1.18
C SER A 3 5.63 10.87 -1.05
N ILE A 4 6.85 10.36 -1.22
CA ILE A 4 7.15 8.94 -0.90
C ILE A 4 7.02 8.70 0.59
N ILE A 5 7.56 9.60 1.42
CA ILE A 5 7.51 9.47 2.88
C ILE A 5 6.06 9.49 3.37
N LEU A 6 5.21 10.31 2.77
CA LEU A 6 3.77 10.37 3.03
C LEU A 6 3.13 9.00 2.78
N LEU A 7 3.41 8.38 1.64
CA LEU A 7 2.90 7.04 1.32
C LEU A 7 3.43 5.98 2.30
N LEU A 8 4.73 6.02 2.63
CA LEU A 8 5.34 5.09 3.59
C LEU A 8 4.73 5.21 5.00
N LYS A 9 4.33 6.42 5.41
CA LYS A 9 3.70 6.69 6.71
C LYS A 9 2.19 6.38 6.70
N HIS A 10 1.60 6.07 5.54
CA HIS A 10 0.17 5.83 5.46
C HIS A 10 -0.22 4.56 6.23
N ARG A 11 -1.30 4.62 7.02
CA ARG A 11 -1.77 3.50 7.88
C ARG A 11 -2.14 2.22 7.13
N TYR A 12 -2.39 2.31 5.83
CA TYR A 12 -2.65 1.15 4.98
C TYR A 12 -1.37 0.43 4.53
N ILE A 13 -0.20 0.95 4.86
CA ILE A 13 1.08 0.39 4.43
C ILE A 13 1.75 -0.35 5.59
N VAL A 14 2.04 -1.62 5.35
CA VAL A 14 2.85 -2.46 6.23
C VAL A 14 4.32 -2.23 5.88
N VAL A 15 4.97 -1.28 6.55
CA VAL A 15 6.35 -0.85 6.23
C VAL A 15 7.37 -1.99 6.30
N SER A 16 7.18 -2.98 7.18
CA SER A 16 8.07 -4.16 7.24
C SER A 16 8.01 -4.99 5.96
N ARG A 17 6.82 -5.19 5.38
CA ARG A 17 6.64 -5.90 4.10
C ARG A 17 7.15 -5.08 2.91
N LEU A 18 6.97 -3.76 2.93
CA LEU A 18 7.63 -2.90 1.94
C LEU A 18 9.16 -3.00 2.02
N ALA A 19 9.73 -3.01 3.23
CA ALA A 19 11.17 -3.14 3.40
C ALA A 19 11.69 -4.48 2.89
N GLU A 20 10.95 -5.57 3.10
CA GLU A 20 11.23 -6.89 2.53
C GLU A 20 11.33 -6.82 1.00
N LEU A 21 10.37 -6.17 0.35
CA LEU A 21 10.32 -6.00 -1.11
C LEU A 21 11.43 -5.09 -1.66
N VAL A 22 11.72 -3.98 -0.98
CA VAL A 22 12.73 -3.02 -1.44
C VAL A 22 14.15 -3.63 -1.34
N TYR A 23 14.39 -4.41 -0.30
CA TYR A 23 15.73 -4.93 0.01
C TYR A 23 15.91 -6.42 -0.26
N ASP A 24 14.89 -7.10 -0.81
CA ASP A 24 14.87 -8.53 -1.14
C ASP A 24 15.29 -9.41 0.05
N LYS A 25 14.95 -8.98 1.27
CA LYS A 25 15.38 -9.62 2.51
C LYS A 25 14.46 -9.32 3.70
N ASN A 26 13.99 -10.38 4.34
CA ASN A 26 13.27 -10.30 5.61
C ASN A 26 14.22 -10.20 6.80
N SER A 27 14.34 -8.99 7.37
CA SER A 27 15.08 -8.76 8.61
C SER A 27 14.64 -7.46 9.30
N ASN A 28 14.84 -7.37 10.62
CA ASN A 28 14.64 -6.10 11.34
C ASN A 28 15.57 -4.99 10.81
N ALA A 29 16.75 -5.33 10.31
CA ALA A 29 17.68 -4.35 9.77
C ALA A 29 17.16 -3.68 8.49
N THR A 30 16.46 -4.41 7.62
CA THR A 30 15.84 -3.86 6.41
C THR A 30 14.65 -2.96 6.76
N TYR A 31 13.83 -3.36 7.74
CA TYR A 31 12.79 -2.49 8.30
C TYR A 31 13.36 -1.18 8.86
N GLU A 32 14.35 -1.26 9.77
CA GLU A 32 14.95 -0.07 10.37
C GLU A 32 15.64 0.83 9.33
N ARG A 33 16.19 0.25 8.27
CA ARG A 33 16.75 1.00 7.15
C ARG A 33 15.69 1.84 6.44
N LEU A 34 14.57 1.23 6.01
CA LEU A 34 13.47 1.95 5.36
C LEU A 34 12.86 2.98 6.32
N ARG A 35 12.64 2.60 7.58
CA ARG A 35 12.15 3.48 8.64
C ARG A 35 13.03 4.72 8.79
N SER A 36 14.35 4.57 8.74
CA SER A 36 15.27 5.70 8.84
C SER A 36 15.14 6.69 7.69
N ARG A 37 14.75 6.22 6.48
CA ARG A 37 14.40 7.08 5.33
C ARG A 37 13.08 7.79 5.54
N MET A 38 12.09 7.05 6.04
CA MET A 38 10.75 7.54 6.36
C MET A 38 10.78 8.63 7.46
N THR A 39 11.70 8.52 8.42
CA THR A 39 11.93 9.55 9.46
C THR A 39 12.93 10.63 9.03
N GLU A 40 13.36 10.63 7.77
CA GLU A 40 14.27 11.62 7.18
C GLU A 40 15.67 11.68 7.81
N ARG A 41 15.96 10.83 8.79
CA ARG A 41 17.28 10.65 9.41
C ARG A 41 18.36 10.33 8.37
N HIS A 42 17.99 9.61 7.31
CA HIS A 42 18.88 9.32 6.20
C HIS A 42 18.17 9.53 4.87
N ARG A 43 18.92 9.93 3.85
CA ARG A 43 18.41 10.11 2.50
C ARG A 43 18.22 8.79 1.78
N PHE A 44 17.23 8.72 0.89
CA PHE A 44 17.04 7.58 0.00
C PHE A 44 18.25 7.42 -0.92
N ARG A 45 18.54 6.18 -1.30
CA ARG A 45 19.34 5.88 -2.49
C ARG A 45 18.42 5.88 -3.72
N GLU A 46 19.00 6.07 -4.90
CA GLU A 46 18.23 6.09 -6.15
C GLU A 46 17.59 4.73 -6.43
N ASP A 47 18.28 3.62 -6.14
CA ASP A 47 17.74 2.26 -6.26
C ASP A 47 16.55 2.01 -5.31
N GLU A 48 16.61 2.55 -4.08
CA GLU A 48 15.50 2.49 -3.12
C GLU A 48 14.27 3.24 -3.64
N TYR A 49 14.48 4.40 -4.24
CA TYR A 49 13.43 5.21 -4.83
C TYR A 49 12.75 4.49 -6.01
N GLU A 50 13.52 4.02 -6.99
CA GLU A 50 12.94 3.38 -8.18
C GLU A 50 12.16 2.11 -7.80
N LYS A 51 12.69 1.30 -6.87
CA LYS A 51 11.95 0.13 -6.35
C LYS A 51 10.65 0.54 -5.64
N LEU A 52 10.69 1.54 -4.77
CA LEU A 52 9.49 2.01 -4.07
C LEU A 52 8.45 2.54 -5.04
N LYS A 53 8.87 3.26 -6.07
CA LYS A 53 7.97 3.77 -7.12
C LYS A 53 7.26 2.61 -7.81
N VAL A 54 7.99 1.58 -8.27
CA VAL A 54 7.40 0.39 -8.92
C VAL A 54 6.42 -0.32 -7.99
N ILE A 55 6.80 -0.56 -6.73
CA ILE A 55 5.92 -1.24 -5.76
C ILE A 55 4.63 -0.44 -5.53
N PHE A 56 4.72 0.89 -5.44
CA PHE A 56 3.52 1.72 -5.29
C PHE A 56 2.66 1.76 -6.57
N GLU A 57 3.26 1.70 -7.77
CA GLU A 57 2.52 1.54 -9.03
C GLU A 57 1.77 0.20 -9.07
N GLU A 58 2.39 -0.89 -8.60
CA GLU A 58 1.75 -2.21 -8.46
C GLU A 58 0.59 -2.17 -7.45
N ILE A 59 0.81 -1.59 -6.26
CA ILE A 59 -0.25 -1.42 -5.26
C ILE A 59 -1.42 -0.62 -5.84
N GLN A 60 -1.15 0.48 -6.55
CA GLN A 60 -2.20 1.29 -7.18
C GLN A 60 -3.01 0.45 -8.17
N ALA A 61 -2.34 -0.27 -9.06
CA ALA A 61 -3.00 -1.09 -10.08
C ALA A 61 -3.86 -2.19 -9.45
N ASP A 62 -3.36 -2.85 -8.40
CA ASP A 62 -4.10 -3.84 -7.63
C ASP A 62 -5.34 -3.23 -7.00
N LEU A 63 -5.23 -2.09 -6.32
CA LEU A 63 -6.36 -1.40 -5.72
C LEU A 63 -7.43 -1.03 -6.76
N GLU A 64 -7.04 -0.50 -7.91
CA GLU A 64 -7.96 -0.17 -9.00
C GLU A 64 -8.68 -1.41 -9.57
N ALA A 65 -7.97 -2.54 -9.69
CA ALA A 65 -8.58 -3.80 -10.11
C ALA A 65 -9.60 -4.29 -9.08
N GLN A 66 -9.28 -4.20 -7.79
CA GLN A 66 -10.19 -4.56 -6.69
C GLN A 66 -11.44 -3.66 -6.68
N VAL A 67 -11.29 -2.35 -6.87
CA VAL A 67 -12.42 -1.40 -6.97
C VAL A 67 -13.37 -1.81 -8.10
N LYS A 68 -12.84 -2.11 -9.29
CA LYS A 68 -13.67 -2.55 -10.43
C LYS A 68 -14.42 -3.85 -10.16
N LEU A 69 -13.80 -4.78 -9.43
CA LEU A 69 -14.44 -6.03 -9.05
C LEU A 69 -15.54 -5.83 -8.00
N LEU A 70 -15.33 -4.91 -7.05
CA LEU A 70 -16.34 -4.51 -6.06
C LEU A 70 -17.53 -3.80 -6.73
N GLU A 71 -17.29 -2.85 -7.63
CA GLU A 71 -18.34 -2.18 -8.41
C GLU A 71 -19.15 -3.19 -9.23
N ARG A 72 -18.48 -4.18 -9.82
CA ARG A 72 -19.15 -5.27 -10.53
C ARG A 72 -19.98 -6.15 -9.60
N ALA A 73 -19.48 -6.43 -8.39
CA ALA A 73 -20.20 -7.18 -7.37
C ALA A 73 -21.50 -6.48 -6.93
N ILE A 74 -21.44 -5.16 -6.78
CA ILE A 74 -22.59 -4.31 -6.44
C ILE A 74 -23.62 -4.30 -7.58
N LYS A 75 -23.16 -4.12 -8.83
CA LYS A 75 -24.05 -4.04 -10.01
C LYS A 75 -24.69 -5.38 -10.38
N PHE A 76 -23.97 -6.48 -10.17
CA PHE A 76 -24.40 -7.83 -10.49
C PHE A 76 -24.26 -8.75 -9.27
N PRO A 77 -25.13 -8.60 -8.26
CA PRO A 77 -25.10 -9.44 -7.07
C PRO A 77 -25.47 -10.89 -7.45
N ASN A 78 -25.00 -11.85 -6.64
CA ASN A 78 -25.35 -13.28 -6.75
C ASN A 78 -24.87 -14.02 -8.01
N THR A 79 -23.90 -13.49 -8.77
CA THR A 79 -23.25 -14.29 -9.82
C THR A 79 -22.15 -15.18 -9.24
N LYS A 80 -21.90 -16.35 -9.84
CA LYS A 80 -20.81 -17.26 -9.45
C LYS A 80 -19.45 -16.54 -9.34
N LYS A 81 -19.20 -15.58 -10.23
CA LYS A 81 -17.96 -14.77 -10.23
C LYS A 81 -17.93 -13.80 -9.05
N THR A 82 -19.05 -13.13 -8.76
CA THR A 82 -19.18 -12.23 -7.62
C THR A 82 -18.96 -12.96 -6.30
N THR A 83 -19.55 -14.14 -6.13
CA THR A 83 -19.39 -14.95 -4.92
C THR A 83 -17.94 -15.41 -4.74
N ALA A 84 -17.31 -15.94 -5.80
CA ALA A 84 -15.92 -16.36 -5.74
C ALA A 84 -14.96 -15.20 -5.40
N PHE A 85 -15.19 -14.02 -6.00
CA PHE A 85 -14.41 -12.83 -5.70
C PHE A 85 -14.51 -12.43 -4.22
N LEU A 86 -15.72 -12.34 -3.67
CA LEU A 86 -15.92 -11.96 -2.26
C LEU A 86 -15.32 -12.97 -1.27
N GLU A 87 -15.29 -14.27 -1.64
CA GLU A 87 -14.63 -15.31 -0.84
C GLU A 87 -13.10 -15.21 -0.83
N GLU A 88 -12.51 -14.75 -1.92
CA GLU A 88 -11.06 -14.60 -2.08
C GLU A 88 -10.54 -13.24 -1.60
N PHE A 89 -11.39 -12.20 -1.63
CA PHE A 89 -11.01 -10.83 -1.33
C PHE A 89 -10.24 -10.65 -0.01
N PRO A 90 -10.65 -11.21 1.15
CA PRO A 90 -9.93 -11.04 2.42
C PRO A 90 -8.56 -11.74 2.44
N LYS A 91 -8.37 -12.74 1.57
CA LYS A 91 -7.12 -13.48 1.41
C LYS A 91 -6.19 -12.77 0.43
N ASN A 92 -6.77 -12.02 -0.50
CA ASN A 92 -6.11 -11.42 -1.67
C ASN A 92 -6.37 -9.91 -1.77
N ILE A 93 -6.28 -9.14 -0.66
CA ILE A 93 -6.07 -7.70 -0.81
C ILE A 93 -4.76 -7.54 -1.56
N GLY A 94 -4.84 -7.14 -2.83
CA GLY A 94 -3.96 -7.57 -3.92
C GLY A 94 -2.45 -7.53 -3.67
N HIS A 95 -1.98 -6.69 -2.75
CA HIS A 95 -0.57 -6.54 -2.46
C HIS A 95 -0.21 -6.86 -1.00
N GLN A 96 0.85 -7.66 -0.78
CA GLN A 96 1.31 -8.11 0.54
C GLN A 96 1.72 -6.99 1.51
N ALA A 97 1.96 -5.78 0.99
CA ALA A 97 2.30 -4.61 1.81
C ALA A 97 1.08 -3.78 2.24
N LEU A 98 -0.15 -4.21 1.93
CA LEU A 98 -1.37 -3.55 2.37
C LEU A 98 -1.87 -4.09 3.71
N GLN A 99 -2.27 -3.18 4.59
CA GLN A 99 -2.85 -3.50 5.89
C GLN A 99 -4.38 -3.58 5.80
N LEU A 100 -4.90 -4.76 5.42
CA LEU A 100 -6.34 -5.04 5.35
C LEU A 100 -7.08 -4.60 6.62
N LYS A 101 -6.51 -4.85 7.80
CA LYS A 101 -7.13 -4.42 9.08
C LYS A 101 -7.39 -2.92 9.12
N ALA A 102 -6.43 -2.09 8.71
CA ALA A 102 -6.57 -0.64 8.75
C ALA A 102 -7.62 -0.16 7.74
N ILE A 103 -7.66 -0.78 6.55
CA ILE A 103 -8.67 -0.49 5.51
C ILE A 103 -10.07 -0.81 6.05
N LEU A 104 -10.27 -2.01 6.60
CA LEU A 104 -11.56 -2.41 7.16
C LEU A 104 -12.00 -1.55 8.35
N GLN A 105 -11.07 -1.11 9.20
CA GLN A 105 -11.35 -0.19 10.30
C GLN A 105 -11.91 1.15 9.82
N ASP A 106 -11.45 1.66 8.67
CA ASP A 106 -11.93 2.93 8.12
C ASP A 106 -13.28 2.79 7.40
N ILE A 107 -13.76 1.56 7.19
CA ILE A 107 -15.05 1.24 6.55
C ILE A 107 -16.11 0.85 7.60
N GLY A 108 -15.72 0.16 8.67
CA GLY A 108 -16.65 -0.39 9.67
C GLY A 108 -17.35 0.66 10.56
N GLY A 109 -16.87 1.90 10.63
CA GLY A 109 -17.39 2.87 11.59
C GLY A 109 -16.67 2.84 12.95
N GLN A 110 -17.07 3.73 13.87
CA GLN A 110 -16.25 4.23 14.98
C GLN A 110 -15.89 3.23 16.10
N THR A 111 -16.26 1.94 16.03
CA THR A 111 -15.97 0.96 17.10
C THR A 111 -15.24 -0.30 16.63
N GLU A 112 -14.38 -0.88 17.50
CA GLU A 112 -13.64 -2.13 17.20
C GLU A 112 -14.56 -3.31 16.84
N LYS A 113 -15.82 -3.30 17.32
CA LYS A 113 -16.81 -4.33 17.00
C LYS A 113 -17.20 -4.32 15.52
N ASP A 114 -17.17 -3.16 14.88
CA ASP A 114 -17.56 -3.05 13.48
C ASP A 114 -16.44 -3.48 12.52
N TYR A 115 -15.18 -3.39 12.96
CA TYR A 115 -14.04 -4.03 12.27
C TYR A 115 -14.18 -5.55 12.24
N TYR A 116 -14.38 -6.19 13.40
CA TYR A 116 -14.53 -7.64 13.47
C TYR A 116 -15.80 -8.09 12.75
N ARG A 117 -16.89 -7.31 12.83
CA ARG A 117 -18.07 -7.53 12.00
C ARG A 117 -17.74 -7.46 10.51
N MET A 118 -17.06 -6.44 10.00
CA MET A 118 -16.73 -6.35 8.57
C MET A 118 -15.83 -7.51 8.11
N TYR A 119 -14.85 -7.88 8.94
CA TYR A 119 -13.99 -9.04 8.69
C TYR A 119 -14.79 -10.36 8.71
N ASP A 120 -15.68 -10.54 9.68
CA ASP A 120 -16.57 -11.70 9.79
C ASP A 120 -17.71 -11.67 8.75
N HIS A 121 -18.15 -10.51 8.26
CA HIS A 121 -19.12 -10.39 7.18
C HIS A 121 -18.48 -10.82 5.86
N LEU A 122 -17.25 -10.38 5.60
CA LEU A 122 -16.44 -10.82 4.47
C LEU A 122 -16.05 -12.32 4.57
N ARG A 123 -15.84 -12.85 5.78
CA ARG A 123 -15.39 -14.24 6.01
C ARG A 123 -16.53 -15.25 6.18
N GLU A 124 -17.58 -14.90 6.91
CA GLU A 124 -18.64 -15.77 7.42
C GLU A 124 -20.00 -15.58 6.73
N ARG A 125 -20.05 -14.75 5.67
CA ARG A 125 -21.19 -14.70 4.71
C ARG A 125 -22.53 -14.30 5.33
N ARG A 126 -22.55 -13.49 6.38
CA ARG A 126 -23.78 -12.92 6.93
C ARG A 126 -23.90 -11.45 6.53
N GLU A 127 -25.09 -11.04 6.08
CA GLU A 127 -25.54 -9.65 5.89
C GLU A 127 -24.50 -8.62 5.36
N LEU A 128 -23.78 -8.96 4.29
CA LEU A 128 -22.93 -8.00 3.60
C LEU A 128 -23.80 -7.12 2.69
N THR A 129 -24.11 -5.91 3.14
CA THR A 129 -24.92 -4.95 2.38
C THR A 129 -24.13 -4.31 1.24
N ASN A 130 -24.83 -3.83 0.21
CA ASN A 130 -24.21 -3.07 -0.88
C ASN A 130 -23.48 -1.83 -0.35
N GLU A 131 -24.00 -1.18 0.69
CA GLU A 131 -23.38 -0.01 1.34
C GLU A 131 -21.96 -0.32 1.86
N HIS A 132 -21.74 -1.50 2.42
CA HIS A 132 -20.40 -1.91 2.87
C HIS A 132 -19.43 -2.10 1.70
N LEU A 133 -19.89 -2.67 0.59
CA LEU A 133 -19.09 -2.85 -0.62
C LEU A 133 -18.78 -1.50 -1.29
N GLU A 134 -19.74 -0.58 -1.29
CA GLU A 134 -19.58 0.78 -1.81
C GLU A 134 -18.58 1.58 -0.98
N ALA A 135 -18.66 1.49 0.36
CA ALA A 135 -17.72 2.13 1.26
C ALA A 135 -16.29 1.55 1.10
N LEU A 136 -16.17 0.23 0.96
CA LEU A 136 -14.90 -0.42 0.65
C LEU A 136 -14.32 0.05 -0.70
N ALA A 137 -15.13 0.04 -1.76
CA ALA A 137 -14.71 0.52 -3.08
C ALA A 137 -14.27 2.00 -3.01
N THR A 138 -14.99 2.83 -2.26
CA THR A 138 -14.65 4.24 -2.06
C THR A 138 -13.29 4.40 -1.37
N GLN A 139 -13.03 3.66 -0.29
CA GLN A 139 -11.76 3.74 0.45
C GLN A 139 -10.57 3.24 -0.38
N LEU A 140 -10.72 2.13 -1.10
CA LEU A 140 -9.68 1.62 -1.99
C LEU A 140 -9.40 2.60 -3.14
N SER A 141 -10.46 3.17 -3.73
CA SER A 141 -10.36 4.18 -4.81
C SER A 141 -9.69 5.47 -4.34
N ALA A 142 -10.05 5.94 -3.14
CA ALA A 142 -9.41 7.11 -2.52
C ALA A 142 -7.92 6.87 -2.28
N PHE A 143 -7.53 5.69 -1.78
CA PHE A 143 -6.13 5.38 -1.55
C PHE A 143 -5.34 5.19 -2.86
N ALA A 144 -5.92 4.52 -3.87
CA ALA A 144 -5.31 4.43 -5.20
C ALA A 144 -5.07 5.82 -5.80
N SER A 145 -6.04 6.73 -5.65
CA SER A 145 -5.92 8.13 -6.10
C SER A 145 -4.84 8.90 -5.33
N LEU A 146 -4.70 8.66 -4.03
CA LEU A 146 -3.61 9.23 -3.22
C LEU A 146 -2.25 8.73 -3.72
N ILE A 147 -2.11 7.43 -4.00
CA ILE A 147 -0.87 6.87 -4.54
C ILE A 147 -0.55 7.51 -5.89
N GLN A 148 -1.51 7.52 -6.81
CA GLN A 148 -1.30 8.05 -8.16
C GLN A 148 -0.87 9.53 -8.14
N SER A 149 -1.55 10.36 -7.33
CA SER A 149 -1.21 11.79 -7.21
C SER A 149 0.14 12.00 -6.53
N SER A 150 0.46 11.20 -5.50
CA SER A 150 1.76 11.22 -4.82
C SER A 150 2.88 10.84 -5.79
N LEU A 151 2.73 9.76 -6.56
CA LEU A 151 3.74 9.31 -7.52
C LEU A 151 4.05 10.37 -8.60
N LYS A 152 3.04 11.10 -9.09
CA LYS A 152 3.24 12.25 -9.99
C LYS A 152 4.10 13.34 -9.35
N THR A 153 3.93 13.60 -8.06
CA THR A 153 4.74 14.57 -7.31
C THR A 153 6.14 14.05 -7.04
N VAL A 154 6.27 12.78 -6.65
CA VAL A 154 7.55 12.09 -6.45
C VAL A 154 8.45 12.20 -7.68
N GLN A 155 7.91 12.00 -8.89
CA GLN A 155 8.69 12.14 -10.12
C GLN A 155 9.28 13.55 -10.31
N LYS A 156 8.60 14.59 -9.81
CA LYS A 156 9.10 15.98 -9.83
C LYS A 156 10.13 16.21 -8.73
N GLU A 157 9.88 15.66 -7.54
CA GLU A 157 10.79 15.74 -6.39
C GLU A 157 12.12 15.04 -6.67
N ALA A 158 12.08 13.85 -7.29
CA ALA A 158 13.27 13.04 -7.60
C ALA A 158 14.30 13.80 -8.46
N LYS A 159 13.83 14.62 -9.41
CA LYS A 159 14.70 15.46 -10.26
C LYS A 159 15.53 16.50 -9.50
N ARG A 160 15.08 16.88 -8.29
CA ARG A 160 15.72 17.89 -7.43
C ARG A 160 16.28 17.29 -6.15
N TYR A 161 16.12 15.98 -5.95
CA TYR A 161 16.49 15.31 -4.72
C TYR A 161 17.95 14.86 -4.78
N GLN A 162 18.74 15.21 -3.76
CA GLN A 162 20.11 14.74 -3.65
C GLN A 162 20.13 13.36 -2.97
N PHE A 163 20.14 12.30 -3.78
CA PHE A 163 20.23 10.92 -3.32
C PHE A 163 21.51 10.64 -2.52
N SER A 164 21.45 9.67 -1.60
CA SER A 164 22.64 9.21 -0.90
C SER A 164 23.54 8.38 -1.83
N ALA A 165 24.85 8.63 -1.79
CA ALA A 165 25.84 8.00 -2.68
C ALA A 165 26.01 6.47 -2.51
N GLY A 166 25.32 5.86 -1.53
CA GLY A 166 25.65 4.51 -1.06
C GLY A 166 27.06 4.42 -0.48
N ARG A 167 27.34 3.44 0.38
CA ARG A 167 28.74 3.11 0.68
C ARG A 167 29.24 2.27 -0.50
N GLY A 168 29.91 2.89 -1.47
CA GLY A 168 30.49 2.14 -2.58
C GLY A 168 31.05 2.91 -3.78
N GLN A 169 30.78 4.20 -3.99
CA GLN A 169 31.30 4.90 -5.18
C GLN A 169 32.32 6.02 -4.94
N HIS A 170 32.61 6.41 -3.69
CA HIS A 170 33.61 7.45 -3.39
C HIS A 170 34.66 7.06 -2.33
N SER A 171 34.94 5.77 -2.16
CA SER A 171 36.05 5.33 -1.28
C SER A 171 37.41 5.24 -1.97
N HIS A 172 37.56 5.73 -3.21
CA HIS A 172 38.86 5.92 -3.85
C HIS A 172 38.95 7.30 -4.50
N ILE A 173 38.90 8.34 -3.68
CA ILE A 173 39.66 9.56 -3.93
C ILE A 173 40.40 9.82 -2.62
N LEU A 174 41.47 9.07 -2.40
CA LEU A 174 42.56 9.55 -1.56
C LEU A 174 43.51 10.22 -2.53
N ASP A 175 43.57 11.54 -2.42
CA ASP A 175 44.64 12.35 -3.01
C ASP A 175 45.99 11.72 -2.63
N ASN A 176 46.78 11.41 -3.66
CA ASN A 176 48.24 11.40 -3.65
C ASN A 176 48.71 11.83 -5.04
#